data_AF-A0ABD1QF62-F1
#
_entry.id   AF-A0ABD1QF62-F1
#
_cell.length_a   1.000
_cell.length_b   1.000
_cell.length_c   1.000
_cell.angle_alpha   90.00
_cell.angle_beta   90.00
_cell.angle_gamma   90.00
#
_symmetry.space_group_name_H-M   'P 1'
#
loop_
_entity.id
_entity.type
_entity.pdbx_description
1 polymer ?
#
loop_
_entity_poly.entity_id
_entity_poly.type
_entity_poly.pdbx_seq_one_letter_code
_entity_poly.pdbx_strand_id
1 'polypeptide(L)'
;MAPFSASFLLYFLSISFSIPSILTASVVEDLENLKPPSDFNLTITSNCLGNPNLRYCKITPFNLHEIFKSTIVASHLCNISNNPNCVESFPKIDLHCKPKIAPLYLSFTFFWKYCPLTILSIDLSNNSLQGNIPSEIFHCSQIQELDLSNNELSGDVPVQNISLLTNLTFFNLSYNHFLECKISDKKFFKRFNSTSFIHSGLLPNHKKFRIKAVLLLVGFPIFVVVMVVWFGWLCFWRPDFLPKFLQRKHKFTPSILKAATNRFSNRNLVAKSSKSSIYKGILRDGNEVRIEIYWETISRESRKRFVEQCKILVQLYHKNIAPVLGWCDNRRFRAIVTKWLDGENIETWLSRSAPPWKQRVKISIGIVAGMCYLHEEWPEVGYDLKTRNIQLSEEGEPLISRFKFDHHNSSAKKIYKFGVFILEMVSNRRPLEDFERGETSFVEWIKMHYPGNLENVIDKKMRRTEHIVREATDAIGLGLMCTDLSSGNQPTWDQLSNMVSNV
;
A
#
# COMPACT_ATOMS: atom_id res chain seq x y z
N MET A 1 11.73 34.17 -50.39
CA MET A 1 12.48 33.30 -51.31
C MET A 1 12.30 31.85 -50.84
N ALA A 2 11.39 31.11 -51.47
CA ALA A 2 11.62 29.68 -51.72
C ALA A 2 12.52 29.60 -52.99
N PRO A 3 12.99 28.44 -53.52
CA PRO A 3 12.55 27.06 -53.21
C PRO A 3 13.65 25.95 -53.43
N PHE A 4 13.22 24.67 -53.36
CA PHE A 4 13.74 23.47 -54.09
C PHE A 4 15.14 22.92 -53.73
N SER A 5 15.48 21.63 -53.85
CA SER A 5 14.78 20.37 -54.18
C SER A 5 15.76 19.19 -54.10
N ALA A 6 15.22 17.98 -53.94
CA ALA A 6 15.62 16.74 -54.63
C ALA A 6 16.90 15.99 -54.21
N SER A 7 16.67 14.88 -53.50
CA SER A 7 16.93 13.51 -53.96
C SER A 7 17.94 13.33 -55.10
N PHE A 8 19.06 12.66 -54.80
CA PHE A 8 19.86 11.99 -55.81
C PHE A 8 20.07 10.52 -55.44
N LEU A 9 19.54 9.67 -56.32
CA LEU A 9 19.61 8.22 -56.34
C LEU A 9 21.05 7.76 -56.61
N LEU A 10 21.56 6.83 -55.80
CA LEU A 10 22.71 6.00 -56.16
C LEU A 10 22.20 4.77 -56.92
N TYR A 11 22.34 4.83 -58.24
CA TYR A 11 22.24 3.69 -59.15
C TYR A 11 23.36 2.69 -58.84
N PHE A 12 23.02 1.50 -58.35
CA PHE A 12 23.85 0.31 -58.52
C PHE A 12 23.32 -0.46 -59.73
N LEU A 13 24.11 -0.46 -60.80
CA LEU A 13 23.99 -1.38 -61.93
C LEU A 13 24.27 -2.79 -61.44
N SER A 14 23.23 -3.60 -61.23
CA SER A 14 23.35 -5.06 -61.27
C SER A 14 23.03 -5.52 -62.68
N ILE A 15 24.09 -5.91 -63.40
CA ILE A 15 23.99 -6.56 -64.70
C ILE A 15 23.25 -7.89 -64.49
N SER A 16 22.01 -7.94 -64.95
CA SER A 16 21.16 -9.12 -64.99
C SER A 16 21.65 -10.08 -66.06
N PHE A 17 22.42 -11.10 -65.68
CA PHE A 17 22.54 -12.31 -66.48
C PHE A 17 21.27 -13.15 -66.27
N SER A 18 20.28 -12.90 -67.12
CA SER A 18 19.11 -13.74 -67.28
C SER A 18 19.49 -15.02 -68.02
N ILE A 19 19.65 -16.12 -67.28
CA ILE A 19 19.58 -17.47 -67.84
C ILE A 19 18.09 -17.74 -68.13
N PRO A 20 17.70 -18.11 -69.36
CA PRO A 20 16.28 -18.25 -69.71
C PRO A 20 15.62 -19.41 -68.98
N SER A 21 14.53 -19.08 -68.30
CA SER A 21 13.53 -19.96 -67.67
C SER A 21 12.69 -20.68 -68.72
N ILE A 22 13.24 -21.69 -69.40
CA ILE A 22 12.53 -22.40 -70.48
C ILE A 22 11.76 -23.64 -69.98
N LEU A 23 12.02 -24.17 -68.77
CA LEU A 23 11.39 -25.43 -68.32
C LEU A 23 10.02 -25.28 -67.61
N THR A 24 9.69 -24.10 -67.07
CA THR A 24 8.49 -23.93 -66.21
C THR A 24 7.24 -23.46 -66.95
N ALA A 25 7.40 -22.83 -68.12
CA ALA A 25 6.27 -22.40 -68.94
C ALA A 25 5.55 -23.58 -69.62
N SER A 26 6.28 -24.65 -69.95
CA SER A 26 5.71 -25.78 -70.70
C SER A 26 4.68 -26.56 -69.89
N VAL A 27 4.89 -26.87 -68.61
CA VAL A 27 3.98 -27.77 -67.87
C VAL A 27 2.59 -27.16 -67.66
N VAL A 28 2.49 -25.86 -67.39
CA VAL A 28 1.18 -25.20 -67.23
C VAL A 28 0.46 -25.15 -68.58
N GLU A 29 1.18 -24.79 -69.65
CA GLU A 29 0.67 -24.75 -71.02
C GLU A 29 0.25 -26.15 -71.54
N ASP A 30 1.04 -27.18 -71.22
CA ASP A 30 0.76 -28.59 -71.48
C ASP A 30 -0.53 -29.00 -70.75
N LEU A 31 -0.69 -28.63 -69.48
CA LEU A 31 -1.88 -28.98 -68.69
C LEU A 31 -3.16 -28.24 -69.14
N GLU A 32 -3.06 -27.09 -69.79
CA GLU A 32 -4.21 -26.33 -70.29
C GLU A 32 -4.72 -26.87 -71.64
N ASN A 33 -3.83 -27.40 -72.48
CA ASN A 33 -4.16 -27.78 -73.86
C ASN A 33 -4.30 -29.30 -74.11
N LEU A 34 -3.89 -30.15 -73.17
CA LEU A 34 -3.92 -31.61 -73.35
C LEU A 34 -5.28 -32.24 -72.99
N LYS A 35 -5.73 -33.18 -73.84
CA LYS A 35 -6.87 -34.08 -73.59
C LYS A 35 -6.36 -35.52 -73.41
N PRO A 36 -6.99 -36.33 -72.56
CA PRO A 36 -6.62 -37.74 -72.44
C PRO A 36 -6.77 -38.44 -73.80
N PRO A 37 -5.83 -39.32 -74.18
CA PRO A 37 -5.97 -40.19 -75.35
C PRO A 37 -7.28 -40.97 -75.36
N SER A 38 -7.82 -41.32 -76.53
CA SER A 38 -9.10 -42.01 -76.65
C SER A 38 -9.13 -43.40 -75.98
N ASP A 39 -7.97 -44.04 -75.84
CA ASP A 39 -7.77 -45.34 -75.20
C ASP A 39 -7.41 -45.23 -73.70
N PHE A 40 -7.24 -44.03 -73.15
CA PHE A 40 -6.81 -43.82 -71.76
C PHE A 40 -7.74 -44.47 -70.73
N ASN A 41 -9.05 -44.53 -71.02
CA ASN A 41 -10.01 -45.23 -70.16
C ASN A 41 -9.70 -46.73 -70.04
N LEU A 42 -9.29 -47.36 -71.15
CA LEU A 42 -8.88 -48.77 -71.16
C LEU A 42 -7.59 -48.94 -70.35
N THR A 43 -6.64 -48.02 -70.49
CA THR A 43 -5.39 -48.01 -69.70
C THR A 43 -5.67 -47.93 -68.20
N ILE A 44 -6.53 -46.99 -67.77
CA ILE A 44 -6.89 -46.84 -66.35
C ILE A 44 -7.60 -48.08 -65.83
N THR A 45 -8.55 -48.62 -66.60
CA THR A 45 -9.28 -49.84 -66.21
C THR A 45 -8.33 -51.03 -66.08
N SER A 46 -7.40 -51.21 -67.04
CA SER A 46 -6.37 -52.26 -67.00
C SER A 46 -5.43 -52.09 -65.81
N ASN A 47 -4.98 -50.88 -65.52
CA ASN A 47 -4.12 -50.60 -64.36
C ASN A 47 -4.83 -50.91 -63.04
N CYS A 48 -6.12 -50.57 -62.93
CA CYS A 48 -6.91 -50.88 -61.74
C CYS A 48 -7.14 -52.39 -61.55
N LEU A 49 -7.29 -53.14 -62.65
CA LEU A 49 -7.36 -54.60 -62.60
C LEU A 49 -6.01 -55.21 -62.15
N GLY A 50 -4.88 -54.67 -62.63
CA GLY A 50 -3.55 -55.14 -62.26
C GLY A 50 -3.13 -54.75 -60.84
N ASN A 51 -3.51 -53.56 -60.37
CA ASN A 51 -3.23 -53.08 -59.03
C ASN A 51 -4.41 -52.28 -58.46
N PRO A 52 -5.32 -52.92 -57.70
CA PRO A 52 -6.50 -52.25 -57.15
C PRO A 52 -6.18 -51.23 -56.05
N ASN A 53 -4.93 -51.18 -55.56
CA ASN A 53 -4.51 -50.24 -54.52
C ASN A 53 -4.17 -48.85 -55.06
N LEU A 54 -4.07 -48.69 -56.38
CA LEU A 54 -3.88 -47.39 -57.03
C LEU A 54 -5.03 -46.45 -56.63
N ARG A 55 -4.70 -45.20 -56.30
CA ARG A 55 -5.66 -44.30 -55.65
C ARG A 55 -6.84 -43.91 -56.52
N TYR A 56 -6.58 -43.64 -57.80
CA TYR A 56 -7.64 -43.29 -58.73
C TYR A 56 -8.64 -44.44 -58.93
N CYS A 57 -8.26 -45.70 -58.66
CA CYS A 57 -9.17 -46.85 -58.72
C CYS A 57 -10.21 -46.87 -57.60
N LYS A 58 -9.98 -46.10 -56.52
CA LYS A 58 -10.90 -46.01 -55.37
C LYS A 58 -11.97 -44.93 -55.54
N ILE A 59 -11.93 -44.14 -56.61
CA ILE A 59 -12.83 -43.01 -56.86
C ILE A 59 -13.69 -43.32 -58.09
N THR A 60 -15.02 -43.43 -57.90
CA THR A 60 -15.99 -43.69 -58.98
C THR A 60 -17.03 -42.56 -59.05
N PRO A 61 -17.37 -42.06 -60.26
CA PRO A 61 -16.80 -42.38 -61.57
C PRO A 61 -15.36 -41.83 -61.76
N PHE A 62 -14.59 -42.42 -62.68
CA PHE A 62 -13.24 -41.95 -62.98
C PHE A 62 -13.27 -40.53 -63.55
N ASN A 63 -12.58 -39.59 -62.90
CA ASN A 63 -12.28 -38.31 -63.52
C ASN A 63 -11.04 -38.45 -64.40
N LEU A 64 -11.23 -38.98 -65.61
CA LEU A 64 -10.14 -39.27 -66.55
C LEU A 64 -9.26 -38.04 -66.85
N HIS A 65 -9.85 -36.83 -66.82
CA HIS A 65 -9.12 -35.59 -67.05
C HIS A 65 -8.16 -35.24 -65.91
N GLU A 66 -8.64 -35.28 -64.65
CA GLU A 66 -7.77 -35.05 -63.49
C GLU A 66 -6.69 -36.13 -63.33
N ILE A 67 -7.05 -37.39 -63.59
CA ILE A 67 -6.10 -38.52 -63.53
C ILE A 67 -5.00 -38.31 -64.56
N PHE A 68 -5.36 -37.95 -65.80
CA PHE A 68 -4.40 -37.68 -66.86
C PHE A 68 -3.48 -36.51 -66.51
N LYS A 69 -4.04 -35.38 -66.05
CA LYS A 69 -3.23 -34.24 -65.56
C LYS A 69 -2.29 -34.65 -64.43
N SER A 70 -2.77 -35.47 -63.49
CA SER A 70 -1.94 -36.00 -62.40
C SER A 70 -0.77 -36.83 -62.90
N THR A 71 -0.94 -37.63 -63.97
CA THR A 71 0.17 -38.42 -64.54
C THR A 71 1.25 -37.54 -65.18
N ILE A 72 0.87 -36.44 -65.83
CA ILE A 72 1.81 -35.47 -66.42
C ILE A 72 2.61 -34.78 -65.30
N VAL A 73 1.92 -34.28 -64.28
CA VAL A 73 2.56 -33.67 -63.10
C VAL A 73 3.50 -34.65 -62.40
N ALA A 74 3.09 -35.92 -62.24
CA ALA A 74 3.92 -36.95 -61.63
C ALA A 74 5.21 -37.21 -62.42
N SER A 75 5.11 -37.31 -63.75
CA SER A 75 6.28 -37.50 -64.62
C SER A 75 7.27 -36.34 -64.49
N HIS A 76 6.77 -35.10 -64.49
CA HIS A 76 7.64 -33.93 -64.37
C HIS A 76 8.27 -33.80 -62.98
N LEU A 77 7.50 -34.02 -61.91
CA LEU A 77 8.04 -34.05 -60.54
C LEU A 77 9.08 -35.16 -60.38
N CYS A 78 8.85 -36.33 -60.98
CA CYS A 78 9.78 -37.42 -60.93
C CYS A 78 11.14 -37.07 -61.53
N ASN A 79 11.12 -36.38 -62.69
CA ASN A 79 12.32 -35.88 -63.35
C ASN A 79 13.00 -34.75 -62.55
N ILE A 80 12.23 -33.72 -62.13
CA ILE A 80 12.73 -32.61 -61.30
C ILE A 80 13.42 -33.10 -60.02
N SER A 81 12.94 -34.22 -59.47
CA SER A 81 13.43 -34.79 -58.22
C SER A 81 14.57 -35.78 -58.43
N ASN A 82 15.06 -35.98 -59.67
CA ASN A 82 16.15 -36.89 -60.01
C ASN A 82 15.93 -38.33 -59.53
N ASN A 83 14.74 -38.90 -59.76
CA ASN A 83 14.48 -40.30 -59.43
C ASN A 83 15.05 -41.25 -60.50
N PRO A 84 15.62 -42.41 -60.11
CA PRO A 84 16.06 -43.42 -61.06
C PRO A 84 14.85 -44.15 -61.66
N ASN A 85 14.75 -44.18 -62.99
CA ASN A 85 13.66 -44.83 -63.74
C ASN A 85 12.24 -44.41 -63.29
N CYS A 86 11.78 -43.25 -63.73
CA CYS A 86 10.46 -42.68 -63.41
C CYS A 86 9.23 -43.52 -63.78
N VAL A 87 9.42 -44.58 -64.57
CA VAL A 87 8.34 -45.52 -64.92
C VAL A 87 8.15 -46.56 -63.82
N GLU A 88 9.24 -47.00 -63.17
CA GLU A 88 9.22 -48.07 -62.17
C GLU A 88 9.29 -47.53 -60.73
N SER A 89 9.96 -46.40 -60.52
CA SER A 89 10.27 -45.87 -59.19
C SER A 89 10.10 -44.35 -59.14
N PHE A 90 9.15 -43.91 -58.32
CA PHE A 90 8.97 -42.49 -57.97
C PHE A 90 8.89 -42.33 -56.44
N PRO A 91 10.03 -42.55 -55.72
CA PRO A 91 10.07 -42.57 -54.26
C PRO A 91 10.19 -41.19 -53.62
N LYS A 92 10.67 -40.16 -54.33
CA LYS A 92 10.85 -38.84 -53.73
C LYS A 92 10.36 -37.68 -54.59
N ILE A 93 9.82 -36.68 -53.90
CA ILE A 93 9.57 -35.33 -54.42
C ILE A 93 10.60 -34.41 -53.76
N ASP A 94 11.52 -33.87 -54.56
CA ASP A 94 12.59 -33.00 -54.10
C ASP A 94 12.47 -31.63 -54.80
N LEU A 95 11.86 -30.70 -54.06
CA LEU A 95 11.70 -29.30 -54.44
C LEU A 95 12.50 -28.38 -53.52
N HIS A 96 13.55 -28.90 -52.86
CA HIS A 96 14.45 -28.14 -52.01
C HIS A 96 15.06 -26.94 -52.78
N CYS A 97 15.04 -25.73 -52.20
CA CYS A 97 15.61 -24.52 -52.83
C CYS A 97 15.04 -24.21 -54.23
N LYS A 98 13.77 -24.53 -54.50
CA LYS A 98 13.07 -24.20 -55.76
C LYS A 98 11.89 -23.23 -55.50
N PRO A 99 12.12 -22.01 -54.98
CA PRO A 99 11.05 -21.11 -54.50
C PRO A 99 10.07 -20.66 -55.60
N LYS A 100 10.48 -20.68 -56.88
CA LYS A 100 9.59 -20.36 -58.02
C LYS A 100 8.70 -21.53 -58.43
N ILE A 101 9.11 -22.76 -58.13
CA ILE A 101 8.50 -24.00 -58.65
C ILE A 101 7.65 -24.67 -57.57
N ALA A 102 8.13 -24.70 -56.33
CA ALA A 102 7.42 -25.35 -55.22
C ALA A 102 5.97 -24.85 -55.03
N PRO A 103 5.68 -23.53 -55.03
CA PRO A 103 4.30 -23.04 -54.93
C PRO A 103 3.40 -23.52 -56.08
N LEU A 104 3.94 -23.58 -57.31
CA LEU A 104 3.20 -24.01 -58.49
C LEU A 104 2.78 -25.48 -58.37
N TYR A 105 3.69 -26.38 -58.01
CA TYR A 105 3.35 -27.80 -57.84
C TYR A 105 2.43 -28.07 -56.65
N LEU A 106 2.54 -27.29 -55.58
CA LEU A 106 1.60 -27.34 -54.46
C LEU A 106 0.18 -26.91 -54.87
N SER A 107 0.04 -26.02 -55.86
CA SER A 107 -1.26 -25.57 -56.36
C SER A 107 -2.03 -26.64 -57.16
N PHE A 108 -1.35 -27.68 -57.65
CA PHE A 108 -1.98 -28.79 -58.39
C PHE A 108 -2.69 -29.77 -57.46
N THR A 109 -3.82 -29.36 -56.88
CA THR A 109 -4.61 -30.15 -55.93
C THR A 109 -5.01 -31.54 -56.46
N PHE A 110 -5.28 -31.65 -57.77
CA PHE A 110 -5.57 -32.92 -58.44
C PHE A 110 -4.42 -33.93 -58.31
N PHE A 111 -3.16 -33.49 -58.32
CA PHE A 111 -2.01 -34.38 -58.15
C PHE A 111 -1.98 -34.99 -56.74
N TRP A 112 -2.10 -34.14 -55.72
CA TRP A 112 -2.08 -34.57 -54.32
C TRP A 112 -3.28 -35.47 -53.97
N LYS A 113 -4.44 -35.22 -54.58
CA LYS A 113 -5.63 -36.08 -54.51
C LYS A 113 -5.36 -37.50 -55.01
N TYR A 114 -4.63 -37.65 -56.12
CA TYR A 114 -4.28 -38.95 -56.73
C TYR A 114 -2.84 -39.42 -56.43
N CYS A 115 -2.22 -38.87 -55.38
CA CYS A 115 -0.80 -39.07 -55.06
C CYS A 115 -0.34 -40.55 -55.13
N PRO A 116 0.73 -40.88 -55.89
CA PRO A 116 1.27 -42.24 -55.93
C PRO A 116 1.63 -42.78 -54.54
N LEU A 117 1.28 -44.05 -54.28
CA LEU A 117 1.65 -44.72 -53.03
C LEU A 117 3.16 -45.03 -52.93
N THR A 118 3.90 -44.87 -54.02
CA THR A 118 5.34 -45.10 -54.07
C THR A 118 6.15 -43.98 -53.44
N ILE A 119 5.57 -42.79 -53.21
CA ILE A 119 6.28 -41.65 -52.64
C ILE A 119 6.54 -41.89 -51.15
N LEU A 120 7.82 -41.86 -50.78
CA LEU A 120 8.35 -42.06 -49.44
C LEU A 120 8.92 -40.78 -48.84
N SER A 121 9.43 -39.85 -49.66
CA SER A 121 10.08 -38.62 -49.16
C SER A 121 9.61 -37.39 -49.93
N ILE A 122 9.29 -36.31 -49.20
CA ILE A 122 8.94 -35.00 -49.76
C ILE A 122 9.81 -33.93 -49.08
N ASP A 123 10.67 -33.28 -49.85
CA ASP A 123 11.44 -32.10 -49.43
C ASP A 123 10.91 -30.84 -50.12
N LEU A 124 10.34 -29.94 -49.33
CA LEU A 124 9.81 -28.64 -49.70
C LEU A 124 10.54 -27.50 -48.94
N SER A 125 11.70 -27.79 -48.38
CA SER A 125 12.44 -26.84 -47.55
C SER A 125 13.06 -25.70 -48.36
N ASN A 126 13.23 -24.55 -47.69
CA ASN A 126 13.87 -23.36 -48.23
C ASN A 126 13.21 -22.79 -49.52
N ASN A 127 11.90 -22.56 -49.46
CA ASN A 127 11.09 -22.14 -50.62
C ASN A 127 10.27 -20.87 -50.39
N SER A 128 10.38 -20.20 -49.23
CA SER A 128 9.54 -19.06 -48.87
C SER A 128 8.03 -19.32 -49.02
N LEU A 129 7.60 -20.57 -48.80
CA LEU A 129 6.18 -20.94 -48.89
C LEU A 129 5.38 -20.24 -47.80
N GLN A 130 4.27 -19.59 -48.16
CA GLN A 130 3.39 -18.86 -47.26
C GLN A 130 2.04 -19.56 -47.08
N GLY A 131 1.30 -19.17 -46.03
CA GLY A 131 -0.03 -19.70 -45.73
C GLY A 131 0.00 -21.02 -44.95
N ASN A 132 -1.12 -21.74 -44.95
CA ASN A 132 -1.24 -23.01 -44.22
C ASN A 132 -0.65 -24.17 -45.02
N ILE A 133 -0.28 -25.27 -44.36
CA ILE A 133 0.09 -26.51 -45.06
C ILE A 133 -1.17 -27.07 -45.75
N PRO A 134 -1.18 -27.27 -47.08
CA PRO A 134 -2.33 -27.82 -47.78
C PRO A 134 -2.62 -29.24 -47.29
N SER A 135 -3.86 -29.49 -46.86
CA SER A 135 -4.26 -30.77 -46.24
C SER A 135 -4.08 -31.98 -47.18
N GLU A 136 -4.11 -31.72 -48.48
CA GLU A 136 -4.01 -32.69 -49.55
C GLU A 136 -2.64 -33.35 -49.61
N ILE A 137 -1.57 -32.70 -49.13
CA ILE A 137 -0.22 -33.30 -49.08
C ILE A 137 -0.21 -34.53 -48.17
N PHE A 138 -1.03 -34.53 -47.13
CA PHE A 138 -1.16 -35.64 -46.19
C PHE A 138 -1.98 -36.79 -46.76
N HIS A 139 -2.50 -36.65 -47.98
CA HIS A 139 -3.03 -37.80 -48.66
C HIS A 139 -1.91 -38.80 -48.91
N CYS A 140 -0.66 -38.44 -49.24
CA CYS A 140 0.42 -39.40 -49.55
C CYS A 140 0.77 -40.30 -48.34
N SER A 141 0.12 -41.46 -48.23
CA SER A 141 -0.02 -42.20 -46.96
C SER A 141 1.17 -43.09 -46.62
N GLN A 142 2.07 -43.33 -47.58
CA GLN A 142 3.28 -44.13 -47.41
C GLN A 142 4.52 -43.29 -47.11
N ILE A 143 4.35 -41.97 -46.97
CA ILE A 143 5.43 -41.03 -46.70
C ILE A 143 6.13 -41.36 -45.37
N GLN A 144 7.45 -41.31 -45.41
CA GLN A 144 8.37 -41.53 -44.30
C GLN A 144 9.07 -40.23 -43.91
N GLU A 145 9.35 -39.36 -44.89
CA GLU A 145 10.07 -38.11 -44.68
C GLU A 145 9.29 -36.93 -45.26
N LEU A 146 9.08 -35.89 -44.45
CA LEU A 146 8.47 -34.64 -44.86
C LEU A 146 9.24 -33.45 -44.27
N ASP A 147 9.98 -32.74 -45.13
CA ASP A 147 10.66 -31.50 -44.76
C ASP A 147 9.91 -30.28 -45.30
N LEU A 148 9.42 -29.43 -44.40
CA LEU A 148 8.77 -28.15 -44.69
C LEU A 148 9.54 -26.97 -44.04
N SER A 149 10.77 -27.20 -43.58
CA SER A 149 11.54 -26.21 -42.85
C SER A 149 12.00 -25.03 -43.70
N ASN A 150 12.33 -23.93 -43.05
CA ASN A 150 12.80 -22.71 -43.71
C ASN A 150 11.80 -22.19 -44.75
N ASN A 151 10.56 -21.98 -44.29
CA ASN A 151 9.49 -21.39 -45.07
C ASN A 151 8.81 -20.30 -44.24
N GLU A 152 7.76 -19.69 -44.78
CA GLU A 152 6.93 -18.67 -44.13
C GLU A 152 5.53 -19.23 -43.82
N LEU A 153 5.42 -20.55 -43.62
CA LEU A 153 4.15 -21.22 -43.36
C LEU A 153 3.60 -20.78 -42.01
N SER A 154 2.29 -20.57 -41.94
CA SER A 154 1.61 -20.05 -40.76
C SER A 154 0.26 -20.75 -40.56
N GLY A 155 -0.51 -20.30 -39.56
CA GLY A 155 -1.77 -20.93 -39.18
C GLY A 155 -1.58 -22.17 -38.31
N ASP A 156 -2.61 -23.01 -38.26
CA ASP A 156 -2.61 -24.23 -37.45
C ASP A 156 -1.95 -25.39 -38.22
N VAL A 157 -1.20 -26.23 -37.49
CA VAL A 157 -0.72 -27.51 -38.01
C VAL A 157 -1.87 -28.50 -37.96
N PRO A 158 -2.33 -29.10 -39.08
CA PRO A 158 -3.49 -29.98 -39.12
C PRO A 158 -3.15 -31.37 -38.57
N VAL A 159 -2.94 -31.47 -37.25
CA VAL A 159 -2.50 -32.70 -36.57
C VAL A 159 -3.45 -33.87 -36.83
N GLN A 160 -4.76 -33.64 -37.00
CA GLN A 160 -5.70 -34.72 -37.30
C GLN A 160 -5.30 -35.47 -38.59
N ASN A 161 -4.93 -34.76 -39.65
CA ASN A 161 -4.52 -35.35 -40.92
C ASN A 161 -3.11 -35.96 -40.83
N ILE A 162 -2.16 -35.26 -40.22
CA ILE A 162 -0.76 -35.71 -40.15
C ILE A 162 -0.62 -36.95 -39.26
N SER A 163 -1.44 -37.07 -38.21
CA SER A 163 -1.42 -38.21 -37.30
C SER A 163 -1.78 -39.54 -37.97
N LEU A 164 -2.45 -39.51 -39.13
CA LEU A 164 -2.77 -40.69 -39.95
C LEU A 164 -1.54 -41.26 -40.67
N LEU A 165 -0.47 -40.46 -40.81
CA LEU A 165 0.79 -40.88 -41.45
C LEU A 165 1.61 -41.69 -40.45
N THR A 166 1.25 -42.96 -40.28
CA THR A 166 1.90 -43.85 -39.31
C THR A 166 3.37 -44.10 -39.63
N ASN A 167 3.72 -44.10 -40.92
CA ASN A 167 5.07 -44.39 -41.42
C ASN A 167 6.02 -43.19 -41.36
N LEU A 168 5.54 -42.01 -40.98
CA LEU A 168 6.36 -40.79 -40.90
C LEU A 168 7.40 -40.91 -39.78
N THR A 169 8.67 -40.95 -40.17
CA THR A 169 9.85 -41.05 -39.29
C THR A 169 10.59 -39.71 -39.20
N PHE A 170 10.62 -38.95 -40.29
CA PHE A 170 11.19 -37.61 -40.34
C PHE A 170 10.13 -36.57 -40.66
N PHE A 171 10.00 -35.58 -39.78
CA PHE A 171 9.10 -34.46 -39.95
C PHE A 171 9.78 -33.18 -39.46
N ASN A 172 9.88 -32.16 -40.30
CA ASN A 172 10.58 -30.93 -39.97
C ASN A 172 9.73 -29.70 -40.35
N LEU A 173 9.41 -28.89 -39.34
CA LEU A 173 8.64 -27.65 -39.44
C LEU A 173 9.46 -26.43 -38.97
N SER A 174 10.76 -26.60 -38.71
CA SER A 174 11.59 -25.55 -38.13
C SER A 174 11.65 -24.31 -39.03
N TYR A 175 11.84 -23.14 -38.44
CA TYR A 175 11.86 -21.85 -39.15
C TYR A 175 10.59 -21.62 -40.01
N ASN A 176 9.46 -21.47 -39.32
CA ASN A 176 8.13 -21.15 -39.84
C ASN A 176 7.36 -20.31 -38.79
N HIS A 177 6.09 -20.01 -39.03
CA HIS A 177 5.27 -19.10 -38.23
C HIS A 177 3.91 -19.70 -37.81
N PHE A 178 3.89 -20.97 -37.41
CA PHE A 178 2.68 -21.66 -36.95
C PHE A 178 2.17 -21.14 -35.60
N LEU A 179 0.86 -21.29 -35.37
CA LEU A 179 0.21 -20.97 -34.10
C LEU A 179 0.48 -22.04 -33.03
N GLU A 180 0.55 -21.62 -31.76
CA GLU A 180 0.81 -22.53 -30.63
C GLU A 180 -0.29 -23.62 -30.54
N CYS A 181 0.13 -24.89 -30.51
CA CYS A 181 -0.76 -26.03 -30.55
C CYS A 181 -1.40 -26.35 -29.17
N LYS A 182 -2.65 -26.80 -29.16
CA LYS A 182 -3.39 -27.19 -27.94
C LYS A 182 -2.91 -28.53 -27.37
N ILE A 183 -3.13 -28.73 -26.07
CA ILE A 183 -2.52 -29.75 -25.20
C ILE A 183 -2.79 -31.22 -25.62
N SER A 184 -3.82 -31.51 -26.42
CA SER A 184 -4.16 -32.88 -26.88
C SER A 184 -3.10 -33.52 -27.77
N ASP A 185 -2.29 -32.73 -28.45
CA ASP A 185 -1.50 -33.17 -29.60
C ASP A 185 -0.03 -33.47 -29.26
N LYS A 186 0.32 -33.35 -27.97
CA LYS A 186 1.66 -33.58 -27.42
C LYS A 186 2.21 -34.99 -27.71
N LYS A 187 1.35 -36.00 -27.88
CA LYS A 187 1.80 -37.39 -28.15
C LYS A 187 2.37 -37.55 -29.56
N PHE A 188 1.77 -36.89 -30.55
CA PHE A 188 2.23 -36.97 -31.95
C PHE A 188 3.60 -36.31 -32.10
N PHE A 189 3.73 -35.04 -31.67
CA PHE A 189 4.98 -34.29 -31.81
C PHE A 189 6.17 -34.89 -31.05
N LYS A 190 5.92 -35.65 -29.96
CA LYS A 190 6.96 -36.36 -29.21
C LYS A 190 7.68 -37.45 -30.00
N ARG A 191 7.11 -37.92 -31.13
CA ARG A 191 7.75 -38.90 -32.01
C ARG A 191 8.97 -38.32 -32.76
N PHE A 192 9.06 -36.99 -32.86
CA PHE A 192 10.08 -36.28 -33.64
C PHE A 192 11.03 -35.50 -32.74
N ASN A 193 12.21 -35.19 -33.25
CA ASN A 193 13.22 -34.42 -32.53
C ASN A 193 12.72 -32.98 -32.28
N SER A 194 13.00 -32.42 -31.11
CA SER A 194 12.69 -31.02 -30.79
C SER A 194 13.28 -30.03 -31.79
N THR A 195 14.41 -30.37 -32.43
CA THR A 195 15.04 -29.52 -33.46
C THR A 195 14.13 -29.27 -34.66
N SER A 196 13.27 -30.23 -34.99
CA SER A 196 12.26 -30.12 -36.05
C SER A 196 11.22 -29.02 -35.81
N PHE A 197 11.15 -28.44 -34.61
CA PHE A 197 10.16 -27.42 -34.24
C PHE A 197 10.81 -26.13 -33.72
N ILE A 198 12.13 -26.00 -33.85
CA ILE A 198 12.83 -24.78 -33.45
C ILE A 198 12.40 -23.62 -34.37
N HIS A 199 12.09 -22.47 -33.78
CA HIS A 199 11.62 -21.27 -34.49
C HIS A 199 10.40 -21.53 -35.41
N SER A 200 9.57 -22.53 -35.12
CA SER A 200 8.36 -22.81 -35.91
C SER A 200 7.11 -22.08 -35.40
N GLY A 201 7.19 -21.42 -34.24
CA GLY A 201 6.04 -20.86 -33.51
C GLY A 201 5.32 -21.84 -32.58
N LEU A 202 5.59 -23.15 -32.69
CA LEU A 202 4.96 -24.21 -31.87
C LEU A 202 5.55 -24.35 -30.46
N LEU A 203 6.79 -23.88 -30.24
CA LEU A 203 7.47 -23.97 -28.95
C LEU A 203 7.36 -22.64 -28.18
N PRO A 204 7.03 -22.68 -26.87
CA PRO A 204 6.89 -21.48 -26.06
C PRO A 204 8.24 -20.73 -25.95
N ASN A 205 8.22 -19.44 -26.28
CA ASN A 205 9.42 -18.61 -26.33
C ASN A 205 10.03 -18.39 -24.93
N HIS A 206 11.22 -18.96 -24.67
CA HIS A 206 11.90 -18.95 -23.37
C HIS A 206 12.15 -17.55 -22.76
N LYS A 207 12.20 -16.48 -23.57
CA LYS A 207 12.41 -15.10 -23.08
C LYS A 207 11.30 -14.62 -22.14
N LYS A 208 10.04 -14.98 -22.44
CA LYS A 208 8.86 -14.56 -21.65
C LYS A 208 8.82 -15.23 -20.27
N PHE A 209 9.34 -16.46 -20.17
CA PHE A 209 9.43 -17.20 -18.91
C PHE A 209 10.51 -16.62 -17.98
N ARG A 210 11.67 -16.24 -18.52
CA ARG A 210 12.78 -15.65 -17.74
C ARG A 210 12.37 -14.36 -17.03
N ILE A 211 11.66 -13.45 -17.70
CA ILE A 211 11.23 -12.16 -17.09
C ILE A 211 10.27 -12.39 -15.91
N LYS A 212 9.30 -13.29 -16.06
CA LYS A 212 8.35 -13.63 -14.99
C LYS A 212 9.06 -14.26 -13.78
N ALA A 213 10.05 -15.11 -14.01
CA ALA A 213 10.83 -15.73 -12.94
C ALA A 213 11.66 -14.70 -12.16
N VAL A 214 12.31 -13.74 -12.84
CA VAL A 214 13.09 -12.68 -12.18
C VAL A 214 12.19 -11.77 -11.34
N LEU A 215 11.03 -11.36 -11.86
CA LEU A 215 10.05 -10.55 -11.11
C LEU A 215 9.60 -11.25 -9.83
N LEU A 216 9.36 -12.56 -9.87
CA LEU A 216 8.89 -13.32 -8.72
C LEU A 216 10.02 -13.61 -7.71
N LEU A 217 11.21 -14.01 -8.18
CA LEU A 217 12.32 -14.38 -7.28
C LEU A 217 13.06 -13.19 -6.67
N VAL A 218 13.10 -12.04 -7.36
CA VAL A 218 13.84 -10.86 -6.89
C VAL A 218 12.88 -9.75 -6.46
N GLY A 219 11.81 -9.49 -7.22
CA GLY A 219 10.88 -8.41 -6.94
C GLY A 219 10.05 -8.64 -5.67
N PHE A 220 9.56 -9.86 -5.47
CA PHE A 220 8.72 -10.17 -4.30
C PHE A 220 9.49 -10.04 -2.96
N PRO A 221 10.70 -10.59 -2.79
CA PRO A 221 11.47 -10.37 -1.56
C PRO A 221 11.77 -8.91 -1.28
N ILE A 222 12.14 -8.13 -2.30
CA ILE A 222 12.39 -6.68 -2.14
C ILE A 222 11.11 -5.98 -1.66
N PHE A 223 9.97 -6.29 -2.25
CA PHE A 223 8.68 -5.74 -1.83
C PHE A 223 8.36 -6.07 -0.37
N VAL A 224 8.58 -7.32 0.05
CA VAL A 224 8.38 -7.74 1.45
C VAL A 224 9.32 -6.98 2.39
N VAL A 225 10.61 -6.83 2.05
CA VAL A 225 11.56 -6.07 2.87
C VAL A 225 11.14 -4.60 3.00
N VAL A 226 10.72 -3.96 1.90
CA VAL A 226 10.23 -2.57 1.92
C VAL A 226 8.99 -2.45 2.81
N MET A 227 8.06 -3.40 2.73
CA MET A 227 6.86 -3.42 3.59
C MET A 227 7.21 -3.59 5.06
N VAL A 228 8.15 -4.47 5.40
CA VAL A 228 8.62 -4.67 6.79
C VAL A 228 9.32 -3.43 7.33
N VAL A 229 10.19 -2.79 6.52
CA VAL A 229 10.88 -1.56 6.91
C VAL A 229 9.87 -0.42 7.10
N TRP A 230 8.92 -0.27 6.19
CA TRP A 230 7.87 0.75 6.27
C TRP A 230 6.97 0.53 7.50
N PHE A 231 6.56 -0.71 7.76
CA PHE A 231 5.77 -1.05 8.94
C PHE A 231 6.56 -0.84 10.23
N GLY A 232 7.84 -1.23 10.27
CA GLY A 232 8.73 -0.97 11.41
C GLY A 232 8.90 0.53 11.68
N TRP A 233 9.05 1.33 10.62
CA TRP A 233 9.11 2.79 10.72
C TRP A 233 7.81 3.38 11.26
N LEU A 234 6.66 2.91 10.77
CA LEU A 234 5.33 3.30 11.25
C LEU A 234 5.16 2.99 12.74
N CYS A 235 5.48 1.76 13.17
CA CYS A 235 5.42 1.33 14.57
C CYS A 235 6.28 2.21 15.49
N PHE A 236 7.45 2.63 15.03
CA PHE A 236 8.38 3.42 15.84
C PHE A 236 7.98 4.90 15.93
N TRP A 237 7.59 5.53 14.81
CA TRP A 237 7.33 6.97 14.75
C TRP A 237 5.88 7.36 15.04
N ARG A 238 4.93 6.47 14.74
CA ARG A 238 3.49 6.71 14.78
C ARG A 238 2.74 5.53 15.42
N PRO A 239 3.01 5.22 16.70
CA PRO A 239 2.33 4.14 17.41
C PRO A 239 0.82 4.38 17.58
N ASP A 240 0.34 5.61 17.38
CA ASP A 240 -1.08 5.97 17.30
C ASP A 240 -1.84 5.33 16.13
N PHE A 241 -1.14 4.76 15.15
CA PHE A 241 -1.74 3.94 14.09
C PHE A 241 -1.88 2.46 14.48
N LEU A 242 -1.26 2.04 15.59
CA LEU A 242 -1.36 0.66 16.06
C LEU A 242 -2.72 0.43 16.74
N PRO A 243 -3.26 -0.79 16.67
CA PRO A 243 -4.38 -1.20 17.52
C PRO A 243 -4.14 -0.86 18.99
N LYS A 244 -5.21 -0.46 19.70
CA LYS A 244 -5.14 0.01 21.12
C LYS A 244 -4.40 -0.95 22.06
N PHE A 245 -4.47 -2.26 21.81
CA PHE A 245 -3.80 -3.28 22.63
C PHE A 245 -2.26 -3.30 22.49
N LEU A 246 -1.70 -2.78 21.38
CA LEU A 246 -0.26 -2.67 21.16
C LEU A 246 0.31 -1.31 21.60
N GLN A 247 -0.55 -0.35 21.95
CA GLN A 247 -0.12 0.98 22.36
C GLN A 247 0.42 0.94 23.80
N ARG A 248 1.51 1.67 24.05
CA ARG A 248 2.00 1.88 25.41
C ARG A 248 0.98 2.72 26.17
N LYS A 249 0.26 2.08 27.09
CA LYS A 249 -0.74 2.74 27.95
C LYS A 249 -0.15 4.01 28.57
N HIS A 250 -0.84 5.14 28.43
CA HIS A 250 -0.50 6.45 29.01
C HIS A 250 0.79 7.15 28.54
N LYS A 251 1.58 6.57 27.62
CA LYS A 251 2.80 7.19 27.11
C LYS A 251 2.60 7.75 25.70
N PHE A 252 2.58 9.08 25.60
CA PHE A 252 2.46 9.81 24.35
C PHE A 252 3.82 10.04 23.70
N THR A 253 3.87 9.98 22.36
CA THR A 253 5.05 10.38 21.60
C THR A 253 5.00 11.86 21.21
N PRO A 254 6.16 12.51 20.97
CA PRO A 254 6.21 13.87 20.49
C PRO A 254 5.44 14.09 19.17
N SER A 255 5.38 13.07 18.31
CA SER A 255 4.63 13.12 17.04
C SER A 255 3.12 13.19 17.24
N ILE A 256 2.60 12.45 18.23
CA ILE A 256 1.18 12.51 18.62
C ILE A 256 0.84 13.92 19.14
N LEU A 257 1.62 14.45 20.08
CA LEU A 257 1.36 15.79 20.64
C LEU A 257 1.49 16.89 19.60
N LYS A 258 2.45 16.79 18.68
CA LYS A 258 2.56 17.72 17.53
C LYS A 258 1.36 17.65 16.62
N ALA A 259 0.84 16.45 16.33
CA ALA A 259 -0.36 16.33 15.49
C ALA A 259 -1.59 16.92 16.20
N ALA A 260 -1.79 16.58 17.47
CA ALA A 260 -2.95 17.01 18.26
C ALA A 260 -3.02 18.54 18.46
N THR A 261 -1.88 19.22 18.47
CA THR A 261 -1.79 20.68 18.69
C THR A 261 -1.59 21.48 17.41
N ASN A 262 -1.69 20.85 16.22
CA ASN A 262 -1.34 21.46 14.94
C ASN A 262 0.06 22.10 14.94
N ARG A 263 1.07 21.28 15.28
CA ARG A 263 2.49 21.64 15.42
C ARG A 263 2.75 22.70 16.50
N PHE A 264 2.05 22.62 17.63
CA PHE A 264 2.13 23.62 18.71
C PHE A 264 1.80 25.03 18.21
N SER A 265 0.74 25.15 17.39
CA SER A 265 0.31 26.43 16.85
C SER A 265 -0.11 27.40 17.96
N ASN A 266 0.21 28.69 17.80
CA ASN A 266 -0.24 29.75 18.70
C ASN A 266 -1.78 29.84 18.80
N ARG A 267 -2.52 29.35 17.79
CA ARG A 267 -3.99 29.28 17.83
C ARG A 267 -4.52 28.34 18.92
N ASN A 268 -3.72 27.34 19.28
CA ASN A 268 -4.05 26.33 20.27
C ASN A 268 -3.39 26.61 21.62
N LEU A 269 -2.62 27.71 21.74
CA LEU A 269 -1.94 28.09 22.97
C LEU A 269 -2.95 28.73 23.93
N VAL A 270 -3.14 28.10 25.10
CA VAL A 270 -4.06 28.56 26.14
C VAL A 270 -3.34 29.47 27.13
N ALA A 271 -2.14 29.08 27.55
CA ALA A 271 -1.35 29.85 28.50
C ALA A 271 0.14 29.61 28.29
N LYS A 272 0.95 30.64 28.55
CA LYS A 272 2.41 30.57 28.48
C LYS A 272 3.02 31.19 29.72
N SER A 273 3.99 30.48 30.30
CA SER A 273 4.81 30.94 31.42
C SER A 273 6.30 30.79 31.06
N SER A 274 7.19 31.26 31.94
CA SER A 274 8.63 31.12 31.76
C SER A 274 9.10 29.65 31.73
N LYS A 275 8.37 28.73 32.36
CA LYS A 275 8.76 27.32 32.51
C LYS A 275 7.90 26.34 31.71
N SER A 276 6.64 26.68 31.45
CA SER A 276 5.73 25.79 30.71
C SER A 276 4.77 26.53 29.78
N SER A 277 4.33 25.83 28.75
CA SER A 277 3.30 26.27 27.80
C SER A 277 2.16 25.26 27.78
N ILE A 278 0.93 25.73 27.83
CA ILE A 278 -0.28 24.89 27.88
C ILE A 278 -1.03 25.05 26.57
N TYR A 279 -1.32 23.94 25.90
CA TYR A 279 -2.05 23.90 24.64
C TYR A 279 -3.35 23.11 24.79
N LYS A 280 -4.40 23.56 24.09
CA LYS A 280 -5.55 22.71 23.76
C LYS A 280 -5.16 21.84 22.57
N GLY A 281 -5.50 20.55 22.61
CA GLY A 281 -5.24 19.63 21.52
C GLY A 281 -6.39 18.66 21.33
N ILE A 282 -6.48 18.09 20.13
CA ILE A 282 -7.47 17.05 19.80
C ILE A 282 -6.70 15.80 19.41
N LEU A 283 -6.84 14.74 20.19
CA LEU A 283 -6.24 13.44 19.89
C LEU A 283 -6.93 12.79 18.68
N ARG A 284 -6.28 11.79 18.08
CA ARG A 284 -6.79 11.13 16.86
C ARG A 284 -8.15 10.44 17.06
N ASP A 285 -8.42 9.98 18.27
CA ASP A 285 -9.70 9.38 18.66
C ASP A 285 -10.81 10.43 18.92
N GLY A 286 -10.53 11.71 18.69
CA GLY A 286 -11.47 12.82 18.89
C GLY A 286 -11.45 13.40 20.31
N ASN A 287 -10.71 12.80 21.23
CA ASN A 287 -10.66 13.28 22.61
C ASN A 287 -9.92 14.62 22.70
N GLU A 288 -10.59 15.63 23.28
CA GLU A 288 -9.98 16.90 23.59
C GLU A 288 -9.09 16.79 24.84
N VAL A 289 -7.89 17.36 24.76
CA VAL A 289 -6.88 17.27 25.81
C VAL A 289 -6.20 18.62 26.08
N ARG A 290 -5.85 18.82 27.35
CA ARG A 290 -4.94 19.88 27.80
C ARG A 290 -3.53 19.32 27.88
N ILE A 291 -2.60 19.91 27.14
CA ILE A 291 -1.20 19.47 27.03
C ILE A 291 -0.30 20.54 27.65
N GLU A 292 0.25 20.27 28.83
CA GLU A 292 1.23 21.14 29.49
C GLU A 292 2.65 20.70 29.16
N ILE A 293 3.39 21.57 28.45
CA ILE A 293 4.73 21.30 27.91
C ILE A 293 5.78 22.07 28.69
N TYR A 294 6.83 21.37 29.11
CA TYR A 294 8.04 21.91 29.71
C TYR A 294 9.19 21.82 28.71
N TRP A 295 9.65 22.97 28.23
CA TRP A 295 10.71 23.08 27.21
C TRP A 295 12.13 22.98 27.77
N GLU A 296 12.27 23.06 29.09
CA GLU A 296 13.56 22.99 29.78
C GLU A 296 14.21 21.61 29.63
N THR A 297 15.48 21.60 29.20
CA THR A 297 16.31 20.41 29.12
C THR A 297 16.82 20.02 30.50
N ILE A 298 16.57 18.79 30.93
CA ILE A 298 16.97 18.28 32.24
C ILE A 298 17.89 17.06 32.13
N SER A 299 18.64 16.80 33.21
CA SER A 299 19.51 15.62 33.34
C SER A 299 18.75 14.30 33.16
N ARG A 300 19.48 13.22 32.84
CA ARG A 300 18.89 11.89 32.64
C ARG A 300 18.21 11.39 33.91
N GLU A 301 18.80 11.65 35.07
CA GLU A 301 18.29 11.28 36.41
C GLU A 301 16.99 12.02 36.69
N SER A 302 16.93 13.32 36.42
CA SER A 302 15.73 14.14 36.62
C SER A 302 14.59 13.71 35.69
N ARG A 303 14.94 13.25 34.48
CA ARG A 303 13.98 12.73 33.52
C ARG A 303 13.39 11.38 33.96
N LYS A 304 14.22 10.49 34.50
CA LYS A 304 13.74 9.24 35.13
C LYS A 304 12.77 9.53 36.27
N ARG A 305 13.12 10.47 37.16
CA ARG A 305 12.23 10.91 38.25
C ARG A 305 10.89 11.44 37.74
N PHE A 306 10.92 12.30 36.71
CA PHE A 306 9.70 12.80 36.07
C PHE A 306 8.80 11.68 35.53
N VAL A 307 9.38 10.63 34.94
CA VAL A 307 8.61 9.48 34.44
C VAL A 307 7.98 8.69 35.58
N GLU A 308 8.72 8.39 36.66
CA GLU A 308 8.14 7.70 37.83
C GLU A 308 6.99 8.51 38.44
N GLN A 309 7.15 9.83 38.52
CA GLN A 309 6.14 10.76 38.98
C GLN A 309 4.88 10.78 38.08
N CYS A 310 5.05 10.72 36.76
CA CYS A 310 3.90 10.65 35.84
C CYS A 310 3.13 9.32 35.95
N LYS A 311 3.81 8.22 36.31
CA LYS A 311 3.12 6.94 36.55
C LYS A 311 2.18 7.03 37.75
N ILE A 312 2.52 7.83 38.75
CA ILE A 312 1.64 8.13 39.90
C ILE A 312 0.47 9.00 39.44
N LEU A 313 0.74 10.11 38.71
CA LEU A 313 -0.31 11.04 38.28
C LEU A 313 -1.47 10.38 37.52
N VAL A 314 -1.14 9.41 36.67
CA VAL A 314 -2.12 8.70 35.85
C VAL A 314 -3.05 7.79 36.67
N GLN A 315 -2.65 7.43 37.89
CA GLN A 315 -3.45 6.61 38.81
C GLN A 315 -4.37 7.45 39.69
N LEU A 316 -4.20 8.78 39.71
CA LEU A 316 -5.04 9.67 40.50
C LEU A 316 -6.49 9.59 40.01
N TYR A 317 -7.40 9.33 40.96
CA TYR A 317 -8.82 9.23 40.69
C TYR A 317 -9.61 9.83 41.84
N HIS A 318 -10.11 11.05 41.62
CA HIS A 318 -10.95 11.76 42.59
C HIS A 318 -11.81 12.80 41.88
N LYS A 319 -13.03 13.05 42.39
CA LYS A 319 -14.00 13.98 41.78
C LYS A 319 -13.50 15.43 41.68
N ASN A 320 -12.55 15.82 42.54
CA ASN A 320 -11.97 17.17 42.60
C ASN A 320 -10.54 17.26 42.02
N ILE A 321 -10.13 16.28 41.22
CA ILE A 321 -8.79 16.20 40.61
C ILE A 321 -8.95 15.98 39.11
N ALA A 322 -8.25 16.77 38.30
CA ALA A 322 -8.34 16.65 36.85
C ALA A 322 -7.73 15.31 36.38
N PRO A 323 -8.44 14.52 35.55
CA PRO A 323 -7.92 13.24 35.06
C PRO A 323 -6.66 13.41 34.22
N VAL A 324 -5.57 12.75 34.64
CA VAL A 324 -4.31 12.70 33.90
C VAL A 324 -4.33 11.50 32.96
N LEU A 325 -4.32 11.77 31.66
CA LEU A 325 -4.39 10.74 30.62
C LEU A 325 -3.04 10.10 30.37
N GLY A 326 -1.95 10.86 30.55
CA GLY A 326 -0.61 10.37 30.34
C GLY A 326 0.46 11.43 30.29
N TRP A 327 1.63 11.05 29.79
CA TRP A 327 2.79 11.94 29.69
C TRP A 327 3.57 11.70 28.39
N CYS A 328 4.39 12.68 28.02
CA CYS A 328 5.41 12.55 26.99
C CYS A 328 6.76 12.90 27.61
N ASP A 329 7.75 12.06 27.33
CA ASP A 329 9.13 12.29 27.71
C ASP A 329 10.03 12.21 26.48
N ASN A 330 10.72 13.30 26.17
CA ASN A 330 11.65 13.40 25.05
C ASN A 330 12.84 14.29 25.42
N ARG A 331 13.95 14.16 24.69
CA ARG A 331 15.15 15.00 24.87
C ARG A 331 14.88 16.49 24.67
N ARG A 332 13.87 16.85 23.85
CA ARG A 332 13.55 18.25 23.51
C ARG A 332 12.58 18.90 24.49
N PHE A 333 11.64 18.14 25.03
CA PHE A 333 10.61 18.64 25.93
C PHE A 333 9.96 17.47 26.68
N ARG A 334 9.32 17.81 27.79
CA ARG A 334 8.45 16.90 28.56
C ARG A 334 7.03 17.45 28.53
N ALA A 335 6.03 16.59 28.64
CA ALA A 335 4.66 17.05 28.73
C ALA A 335 3.80 16.16 29.62
N ILE A 336 2.80 16.76 30.24
CA ILE A 336 1.71 16.09 30.94
C ILE A 336 0.43 16.33 30.13
N VAL A 337 -0.33 15.26 29.90
CA VAL A 337 -1.56 15.27 29.13
C VAL A 337 -2.73 14.99 30.08
N THR A 338 -3.62 15.95 30.19
CA THR A 338 -4.84 15.90 31.01
C THR A 338 -6.07 15.98 30.12
N LYS A 339 -7.21 15.46 30.59
CA LYS A 339 -8.49 15.66 29.90
C LYS A 339 -8.76 17.16 29.74
N TRP A 340 -9.25 17.59 28.57
CA TRP A 340 -9.76 18.96 28.44
C TRP A 340 -11.07 19.11 29.22
N LEU A 341 -11.23 20.23 29.89
CA LEU A 341 -12.39 20.53 30.73
C LEU A 341 -12.99 21.84 30.19
N ASP A 342 -14.25 21.81 29.77
CA ASP A 342 -14.90 22.92 29.07
C ASP A 342 -15.38 24.06 29.98
N GLY A 343 -15.10 23.97 31.30
CA GLY A 343 -15.35 25.05 32.24
C GLY A 343 -14.23 26.09 32.32
N GLU A 344 -14.55 27.28 32.84
CA GLU A 344 -13.59 28.34 33.10
C GLU A 344 -12.74 28.05 34.35
N ASN A 345 -11.60 28.74 34.49
CA ASN A 345 -10.83 28.71 35.74
C ASN A 345 -11.47 29.62 36.80
N ILE A 346 -11.14 29.39 38.07
CA ILE A 346 -11.73 30.15 39.19
C ILE A 346 -11.44 31.64 39.07
N GLU A 347 -10.25 32.05 38.64
CA GLU A 347 -9.90 33.48 38.48
C GLU A 347 -10.86 34.20 37.52
N THR A 348 -11.19 33.55 36.40
CA THR A 348 -12.14 34.07 35.40
C THR A 348 -13.56 34.06 35.95
N TRP A 349 -13.95 32.96 36.61
CA TRP A 349 -15.26 32.80 37.24
C TRP A 349 -15.55 33.87 38.29
N LEU A 350 -14.60 34.14 39.20
CA LEU A 350 -14.71 35.20 40.20
C LEU A 350 -14.83 36.59 39.56
N SER A 351 -14.05 36.84 38.51
CA SER A 351 -14.01 38.14 37.82
C SER A 351 -15.28 38.45 37.02
N ARG A 352 -15.82 37.43 36.34
CA ARG A 352 -16.93 37.54 35.38
C ARG A 352 -18.29 37.39 36.04
N SER A 353 -18.44 36.39 36.90
CA SER A 353 -19.75 35.94 37.39
C SER A 353 -20.10 36.49 38.77
N ALA A 354 -19.14 37.13 39.47
CA ALA A 354 -19.30 37.66 40.83
C ALA A 354 -20.09 36.70 41.76
N PRO A 355 -19.64 35.45 41.90
CA PRO A 355 -20.47 34.37 42.42
C PRO A 355 -20.81 34.58 43.90
N PRO A 356 -22.02 34.16 44.35
CA PRO A 356 -22.42 34.22 45.75
C PRO A 356 -21.48 33.46 46.67
N TRP A 357 -21.38 33.91 47.92
CA TRP A 357 -20.51 33.31 48.94
C TRP A 357 -20.69 31.80 49.09
N LYS A 358 -21.95 31.32 49.13
CA LYS A 358 -22.28 29.90 49.20
C LYS A 358 -21.61 29.05 48.11
N GLN A 359 -21.48 29.57 46.88
CA GLN A 359 -20.79 28.84 45.80
C GLN A 359 -19.28 28.84 46.01
N ARG A 360 -18.70 29.94 46.52
CA ARG A 360 -17.28 30.03 46.85
C ARG A 360 -16.91 29.01 47.94
N VAL A 361 -17.73 28.90 48.99
CA VAL A 361 -17.56 27.89 50.07
C VAL A 361 -17.65 26.47 49.51
N LYS A 362 -18.65 26.17 48.67
CA LYS A 362 -18.76 24.84 48.01
C LYS A 362 -17.47 24.46 47.27
N ILE A 363 -16.88 25.40 46.53
CA ILE A 363 -15.63 25.18 45.82
C ILE A 363 -14.46 24.95 46.80
N SER A 364 -14.35 25.76 47.85
CA SER A 364 -13.35 25.59 48.89
C SER A 364 -13.41 24.20 49.52
N ILE A 365 -14.61 23.70 49.85
CA ILE A 365 -14.84 22.35 50.39
C ILE A 365 -14.34 21.29 49.39
N GLY A 366 -14.70 21.41 48.10
CA GLY A 366 -14.25 20.48 47.07
C GLY A 366 -12.73 20.45 46.90
N ILE A 367 -12.07 21.61 47.01
CA ILE A 367 -10.60 21.69 46.98
C ILE A 367 -9.98 20.99 48.19
N VAL A 368 -10.49 21.22 49.41
CA VAL A 368 -10.00 20.52 50.60
C VAL A 368 -10.17 19.02 50.46
N ALA A 369 -11.31 18.54 49.97
CA ALA A 369 -11.53 17.11 49.72
C ALA A 369 -10.48 16.52 48.76
N GLY A 370 -10.18 17.23 47.66
CA GLY A 370 -9.11 16.83 46.75
C GLY A 370 -7.71 16.87 47.38
N MET A 371 -7.47 17.83 48.28
CA MET A 371 -6.21 17.93 49.01
C MET A 371 -6.02 16.80 50.03
N CYS A 372 -7.07 16.44 50.78
CA CYS A 372 -7.06 15.32 51.73
C CYS A 372 -6.73 14.01 51.01
N TYR A 373 -7.40 13.72 49.90
CA TYR A 373 -7.08 12.55 49.06
C TYR A 373 -5.60 12.52 48.65
N LEU A 374 -5.05 13.65 48.19
CA LEU A 374 -3.63 13.73 47.81
C LEU A 374 -2.69 13.65 49.02
N HIS A 375 -3.13 14.04 50.21
CA HIS A 375 -2.31 13.94 51.41
C HIS A 375 -2.23 12.50 51.93
N GLU A 376 -3.36 11.80 51.94
CA GLU A 376 -3.51 10.44 52.48
C GLU A 376 -2.94 9.40 51.52
N GLU A 377 -3.35 9.44 50.24
CA GLU A 377 -3.02 8.40 49.26
C GLU A 377 -1.71 8.69 48.51
N TRP A 378 -1.37 9.97 48.30
CA TRP A 378 -0.27 10.37 47.39
C TRP A 378 0.56 11.57 47.89
N PRO A 379 1.13 11.52 49.12
CA PRO A 379 1.74 12.68 49.78
C PRO A 379 2.87 13.34 49.00
N GLU A 380 3.60 12.60 48.16
CA GLU A 380 4.65 13.12 47.28
C GLU A 380 4.13 14.00 46.13
N VAL A 381 2.85 13.94 45.81
CA VAL A 381 2.26 14.75 44.74
C VAL A 381 2.07 16.18 45.26
N GLY A 382 2.75 17.11 44.61
CA GLY A 382 2.52 18.54 44.76
C GLY A 382 1.51 19.07 43.75
N TYR A 383 0.96 20.24 44.06
CA TYR A 383 -0.05 20.90 43.25
C TYR A 383 0.00 22.41 43.44
N ASP A 384 -0.63 23.15 42.53
CA ASP A 384 -0.65 24.62 42.54
C ASP A 384 -2.10 25.12 42.71
N LEU A 385 -2.45 25.55 43.92
CA LEU A 385 -3.82 25.97 44.30
C LEU A 385 -4.19 27.41 43.90
N LYS A 386 -3.45 28.05 43.01
CA LYS A 386 -3.85 29.38 42.52
C LYS A 386 -5.19 29.31 41.82
N THR A 387 -6.01 30.35 41.97
CA THR A 387 -7.34 30.47 41.35
C THR A 387 -7.31 30.18 39.83
N ARG A 388 -6.30 30.66 39.09
CA ARG A 388 -6.13 30.34 37.65
C ARG A 388 -5.78 28.89 37.30
N ASN A 389 -5.28 28.11 38.26
CA ASN A 389 -4.85 26.72 38.05
C ASN A 389 -5.92 25.70 38.48
N ILE A 390 -7.00 26.18 39.09
CA ILE A 390 -8.16 25.36 39.44
C ILE A 390 -9.23 25.61 38.39
N GLN A 391 -9.74 24.51 37.83
CA GLN A 391 -10.74 24.54 36.77
C GLN A 391 -12.09 24.13 37.34
N LEU A 392 -13.17 24.71 36.83
CA LEU A 392 -14.52 24.25 37.15
C LEU A 392 -14.96 23.22 36.12
N SER A 393 -15.64 22.16 36.58
CA SER A 393 -16.33 21.23 35.69
C SER A 393 -17.63 21.83 35.17
N GLU A 394 -18.27 21.18 34.20
CA GLU A 394 -19.60 21.57 33.72
C GLU A 394 -20.66 21.50 34.83
N GLU A 395 -20.49 20.57 35.77
CA GLU A 395 -21.33 20.40 36.96
C GLU A 395 -20.99 21.41 38.08
N GLY A 396 -20.01 22.28 37.86
CA GLY A 396 -19.58 23.29 38.83
C GLY A 396 -18.73 22.74 39.97
N GLU A 397 -18.10 21.57 39.79
CA GLU A 397 -17.17 21.02 40.77
C GLU A 397 -15.74 21.56 40.52
N PRO A 398 -14.97 21.86 41.59
CA PRO A 398 -13.61 22.33 41.44
C PRO A 398 -12.64 21.20 41.17
N LEU A 399 -11.72 21.41 40.22
CA LEU A 399 -10.74 20.42 39.76
C LEU A 399 -9.32 20.98 39.89
N ILE A 400 -8.51 20.34 40.72
CA ILE A 400 -7.07 20.60 40.80
C ILE A 400 -6.43 20.05 39.52
N SER A 401 -5.93 20.94 38.65
CA SER A 401 -5.46 20.57 37.31
C SER A 401 -3.94 20.68 37.12
N ARG A 402 -3.23 21.28 38.08
CA ARG A 402 -1.80 21.59 37.94
C ARG A 402 -0.95 20.95 39.01
N PHE A 403 -0.33 19.84 38.64
CA PHE A 403 0.55 19.06 39.51
C PHE A 403 2.00 19.53 39.41
N LYS A 404 2.72 19.44 40.53
CA LYS A 404 4.13 19.77 40.65
C LYS A 404 4.83 18.67 41.43
N PHE A 405 6.08 18.45 41.10
CA PHE A 405 6.94 17.55 41.84
C PHE A 405 8.15 18.32 42.36
N ASP A 406 8.09 18.68 43.63
CA ASP A 406 9.16 19.38 44.32
C ASP A 406 9.46 18.65 45.62
N HIS A 407 10.74 18.40 45.88
CA HIS A 407 11.22 17.65 47.06
C HIS A 407 11.02 18.43 48.37
N HIS A 408 10.70 19.72 48.29
CA HIS A 408 10.48 20.59 49.46
C HIS A 408 9.01 20.94 49.71
N ASN A 409 8.08 20.05 49.37
CA ASN A 409 6.65 20.29 49.53
C ASN A 409 6.12 19.77 50.88
N SER A 410 6.51 20.43 51.98
CA SER A 410 6.03 20.09 53.32
C SER A 410 4.51 20.26 53.45
N SER A 411 3.89 19.50 54.36
CA SER A 411 2.46 19.63 54.69
C SER A 411 2.08 21.08 54.99
N ALA A 412 2.90 21.76 55.80
CA ALA A 412 2.76 23.18 56.14
C ALA A 412 2.68 24.10 54.90
N LYS A 413 3.45 23.79 53.85
CA LYS A 413 3.46 24.56 52.60
C LYS A 413 2.17 24.33 51.79
N LYS A 414 1.61 23.11 51.81
CA LYS A 414 0.32 22.81 51.17
C LYS A 414 -0.83 23.55 51.87
N ILE A 415 -0.84 23.56 53.21
CA ILE A 415 -1.80 24.31 54.03
C ILE A 415 -1.67 25.82 53.79
N TYR A 416 -0.45 26.35 53.75
CA TYR A 416 -0.20 27.75 53.40
C TYR A 416 -0.81 28.13 52.06
N LYS A 417 -0.63 27.29 51.02
CA LYS A 417 -1.20 27.55 49.68
C LYS A 417 -2.72 27.55 49.68
N PHE A 418 -3.35 26.71 50.51
CA PHE A 418 -4.80 26.73 50.69
C PHE A 418 -5.26 28.01 51.40
N GLY A 419 -4.52 28.46 52.42
CA GLY A 419 -4.79 29.72 53.10
C GLY A 419 -4.80 30.90 52.12
N VAL A 420 -3.77 31.01 51.27
CA VAL A 420 -3.74 32.02 50.21
C VAL A 420 -4.93 31.89 49.25
N PHE A 421 -5.27 30.66 48.84
CA PHE A 421 -6.41 30.41 47.95
C PHE A 421 -7.74 30.89 48.56
N ILE A 422 -8.02 30.62 49.84
CA ILE A 422 -9.23 31.10 50.53
C ILE A 422 -9.27 32.62 50.56
N LEU A 423 -8.13 33.26 50.83
CA LEU A 423 -8.03 34.71 50.84
C LEU A 423 -8.25 35.31 49.45
N GLU A 424 -7.78 34.66 48.38
CA GLU A 424 -8.13 35.01 47.00
C GLU A 424 -9.63 34.85 46.74
N MET A 425 -10.25 33.76 47.22
CA MET A 425 -11.69 33.52 47.07
C MET A 425 -12.54 34.59 47.77
N VAL A 426 -12.11 35.09 48.93
CA VAL A 426 -12.82 36.17 49.65
C VAL A 426 -12.63 37.51 48.94
N SER A 427 -11.40 37.82 48.54
CA SER A 427 -11.03 39.18 48.10
C SER A 427 -11.13 39.43 46.59
N ASN A 428 -11.12 38.37 45.78
CA ASN A 428 -11.02 38.45 44.33
C ASN A 428 -9.84 39.32 43.87
N ARG A 429 -8.71 39.21 44.58
CA ARG A 429 -7.43 39.86 44.26
C ARG A 429 -6.44 38.85 43.73
N ARG A 430 -5.50 39.31 42.92
CA ARG A 430 -4.47 38.47 42.28
C ARG A 430 -3.12 38.74 42.94
N PRO A 431 -2.62 37.87 43.84
CA PRO A 431 -1.44 38.16 44.65
C PRO A 431 -0.20 38.51 43.84
N LEU A 432 -0.01 37.88 42.67
CA LEU A 432 1.17 38.10 41.83
C LEU A 432 1.11 39.35 40.95
N GLU A 433 -0.08 39.89 40.70
CA GLU A 433 -0.28 41.02 39.78
C GLU A 433 -0.55 42.31 40.56
N ASP A 434 -1.26 42.20 41.68
CA ASP A 434 -1.69 43.34 42.47
C ASP A 434 -0.68 43.71 43.59
N PHE A 435 0.34 42.87 43.86
CA PHE A 435 1.29 43.07 44.96
C PHE A 435 2.76 42.80 44.56
N GLU A 436 3.66 43.74 44.89
CA GLU A 436 5.07 43.71 44.47
C GLU A 436 5.85 42.47 44.97
N ARG A 437 5.60 42.03 46.22
CA ARG A 437 6.23 40.82 46.79
C ARG A 437 5.35 39.57 46.70
N GLY A 438 4.30 39.60 45.89
CA GLY A 438 3.43 38.45 45.65
C GLY A 438 2.58 38.05 46.86
N GLU A 439 2.56 36.74 47.15
CA GLU A 439 1.70 36.14 48.18
C GLU A 439 1.98 36.68 49.60
N THR A 440 3.22 37.03 49.93
CA THR A 440 3.57 37.53 51.28
C THR A 440 2.97 38.90 51.54
N SER A 441 3.15 39.85 50.62
CA SER A 441 2.57 41.20 50.73
C SER A 441 1.04 41.19 50.61
N PHE A 442 0.47 40.24 49.87
CA PHE A 442 -0.97 40.03 49.87
C PHE A 442 -1.49 39.63 51.25
N VAL A 443 -0.85 38.65 51.91
CA VAL A 443 -1.24 38.23 53.27
C VAL A 443 -1.01 39.35 54.29
N GLU A 444 0.09 40.09 54.20
CA GLU A 444 0.36 41.27 55.04
C GLU A 444 -0.75 42.33 54.89
N TRP A 445 -1.16 42.62 53.65
CA TRP A 445 -2.23 43.57 53.37
C TRP A 445 -3.57 43.16 54.02
N ILE A 446 -3.91 41.87 53.98
CA ILE A 446 -5.11 41.35 54.67
C ILE A 446 -4.98 41.50 56.18
N LYS A 447 -3.82 41.17 56.76
CA LYS A 447 -3.56 41.33 58.20
C LYS A 447 -3.70 42.78 58.67
N MET A 448 -3.40 43.78 57.83
CA MET A 448 -3.58 45.20 58.18
C MET A 448 -5.06 45.62 58.23
N HIS A 449 -5.94 44.92 57.53
CA HIS A 449 -7.37 45.25 57.46
C HIS A 449 -8.24 44.38 58.37
N TYR A 450 -7.80 43.16 58.69
CA TYR A 450 -8.51 42.25 59.58
C TYR A 450 -8.21 42.56 61.06
N PRO A 451 -9.20 42.51 61.98
CA PRO A 451 -10.62 42.20 61.75
C PRO A 451 -11.52 43.43 61.48
N GLY A 452 -11.00 44.66 61.54
CA GLY A 452 -11.83 45.87 61.61
C GLY A 452 -12.31 46.47 60.27
N ASN A 453 -11.52 46.39 59.21
CA ASN A 453 -11.77 47.07 57.92
C ASN A 453 -12.03 46.06 56.78
N LEU A 454 -13.03 45.20 56.97
CA LEU A 454 -13.32 44.07 56.08
C LEU A 454 -13.96 44.49 54.76
N GLU A 455 -14.57 45.67 54.67
CA GLU A 455 -15.19 46.17 53.43
C GLU A 455 -14.18 46.36 52.29
N ASN A 456 -12.92 46.62 52.64
CA ASN A 456 -11.81 46.74 51.70
C ASN A 456 -11.24 45.39 51.26
N VAL A 457 -11.43 44.35 52.09
CA VAL A 457 -10.92 43.00 51.83
C VAL A 457 -11.92 42.18 51.04
N ILE A 458 -13.18 42.12 51.47
CA ILE A 458 -14.22 41.30 50.86
C ILE A 458 -14.50 41.82 49.44
N ASP A 459 -14.66 40.91 48.47
CA ASP A 459 -14.95 41.25 47.08
C ASP A 459 -16.12 42.26 46.97
N LYS A 460 -15.85 43.41 46.34
CA LYS A 460 -16.83 44.49 46.13
C LYS A 460 -17.97 44.09 45.21
N LYS A 461 -17.76 43.10 44.33
CA LYS A 461 -18.77 42.59 43.41
C LYS A 461 -19.72 41.57 44.06
N MET A 462 -19.33 41.00 45.21
CA MET A 462 -20.13 40.02 45.92
C MET A 462 -21.21 40.71 46.76
N ARG A 463 -22.41 40.11 46.85
CA ARG A 463 -23.48 40.60 47.74
C ARG A 463 -23.04 40.51 49.20
N ARG A 464 -23.10 41.62 49.94
CA ARG A 464 -22.67 41.74 51.33
C ARG A 464 -23.90 41.87 52.25
N THR A 465 -24.45 40.75 52.70
CA THR A 465 -25.37 40.74 53.84
C THR A 465 -24.57 40.57 55.13
N GLU A 466 -25.13 40.97 56.28
CA GLU A 466 -24.46 40.81 57.57
C GLU A 466 -24.02 39.36 57.84
N HIS A 467 -24.85 38.40 57.45
CA HIS A 467 -24.53 36.97 57.51
C HIS A 467 -23.32 36.60 56.65
N ILE A 468 -23.29 37.02 55.38
CA ILE A 468 -22.18 36.73 54.45
C ILE A 468 -20.89 37.39 54.92
N VAL A 469 -20.96 38.61 55.48
CA VAL A 469 -19.79 39.29 56.02
C VAL A 469 -19.22 38.50 57.20
N ARG A 470 -20.07 37.93 58.07
CA ARG A 470 -19.64 37.09 59.19
C ARG A 470 -18.94 35.81 58.69
N GLU A 471 -19.57 35.05 57.80
CA GLU A 471 -18.95 33.84 57.22
C GLU A 471 -17.64 34.16 56.47
N ALA A 472 -17.60 35.27 55.71
CA ALA A 472 -16.37 35.71 55.06
C ALA A 472 -15.30 36.15 56.06
N THR A 473 -15.68 36.68 57.23
CA THR A 473 -14.75 37.00 58.32
C THR A 473 -14.11 35.73 58.86
N ASP A 474 -14.92 34.69 59.09
CA ASP A 474 -14.45 33.38 59.56
C ASP A 474 -13.52 32.73 58.52
N ALA A 475 -13.85 32.85 57.23
CA ALA A 475 -12.96 32.42 56.13
C ALA A 475 -11.62 33.19 56.10
N ILE A 476 -11.63 34.50 56.34
CA ILE A 476 -10.40 35.29 56.42
C ILE A 476 -9.56 34.82 57.62
N GLY A 477 -10.19 34.61 58.77
CA GLY A 477 -9.53 34.08 59.96
C GLY A 477 -8.87 32.74 59.70
N LEU A 478 -9.59 31.81 59.05
CA LEU A 478 -9.05 30.52 58.64
C LEU A 478 -7.90 30.66 57.64
N GLY A 479 -8.05 31.51 56.63
CA GLY A 479 -7.02 31.79 55.64
C GLY A 479 -5.73 32.31 56.28
N LEU A 480 -5.86 33.27 57.21
CA LEU A 480 -4.74 33.81 57.96
C LEU A 480 -4.06 32.76 58.84
N MET A 481 -4.84 31.92 59.54
CA MET A 481 -4.33 30.79 60.34
C MET A 481 -3.54 29.79 59.48
N CYS A 482 -4.06 29.45 58.29
CA CYS A 482 -3.36 28.58 57.35
C CYS A 482 -2.05 29.20 56.83
N THR A 483 -1.99 30.53 56.68
CA THR A 483 -0.79 31.24 56.21
C THR A 483 0.25 31.54 57.30
N ASP A 484 -0.04 31.23 58.56
CA ASP A 484 0.90 31.43 59.66
C ASP A 484 1.96 30.33 59.65
N LEU A 485 3.20 30.68 59.30
CA LEU A 485 4.33 29.74 59.27
C LEU A 485 5.04 29.61 60.62
N SER A 486 4.57 30.30 61.67
CA SER A 486 5.09 30.10 63.01
C SER A 486 4.75 28.69 63.50
N SER A 487 5.72 28.02 64.11
CA SER A 487 5.61 26.60 64.47
C SER A 487 4.45 26.34 65.43
N GLY A 488 3.46 25.56 64.98
CA GLY A 488 2.35 25.05 65.82
C GLY A 488 1.00 25.74 65.62
N ASN A 489 0.92 26.84 64.84
CA ASN A 489 -0.33 27.60 64.67
C ASN A 489 -1.18 27.18 63.46
N GLN A 490 -0.63 26.42 62.52
CA GLN A 490 -1.40 25.92 61.36
C GLN A 490 -2.34 24.78 61.79
N PRO A 491 -3.56 24.70 61.21
CA PRO A 491 -4.47 23.59 61.48
C PRO A 491 -3.91 22.27 60.93
N THR A 492 -4.26 21.16 61.58
CA THR A 492 -4.08 19.83 60.98
C THR A 492 -5.05 19.63 59.81
N TRP A 493 -4.84 18.60 58.98
CA TRP A 493 -5.74 18.30 57.86
C TRP A 493 -7.19 18.02 58.29
N ASP A 494 -7.36 17.28 59.40
CA ASP A 494 -8.68 17.01 59.97
C ASP A 494 -9.35 18.28 60.49
N GLN A 495 -8.59 19.13 61.18
CA GLN A 495 -9.07 20.43 61.62
C GLN A 495 -9.47 21.31 60.44
N LEU A 496 -8.64 21.35 59.39
CA LEU A 496 -8.90 22.12 58.18
C LEU A 496 -10.21 21.68 57.50
N SER A 497 -10.41 20.38 57.33
CA SER A 497 -11.63 19.81 56.73
C SER A 497 -12.90 20.17 57.52
N ASN A 498 -12.82 20.05 58.85
CA ASN A 498 -13.93 20.41 59.74
C ASN A 498 -14.19 21.92 59.74
N MET A 499 -13.15 22.74 59.82
CA MET A 499 -13.27 24.20 59.84
C MET A 499 -13.89 24.72 58.55
N VAL A 500 -13.43 24.28 57.37
CA VAL A 500 -13.96 24.74 56.07
C VAL A 500 -15.42 24.36 55.87
N SER A 501 -15.89 23.28 56.50
CA SER A 501 -17.29 22.86 56.43
C SER A 501 -18.21 23.67 57.36
N ASN A 502 -17.63 24.37 58.35
CA ASN A 502 -18.34 25.17 59.34
C ASN A 502 -18.27 26.69 59.06
N VAL A 503 -17.50 27.10 58.04
CA VAL A 503 -17.48 28.46 57.47
C VAL A 503 -18.55 28.56 56.38
#